data_AF-A0A7L1WBM0-F1
#
_entry.id   AF-A0A7L1WBM0-F1
#
_cell.length_a   1.000
_cell.length_b   1.000
_cell.length_c   1.000
_cell.angle_alpha   90.00
_cell.angle_beta   90.00
_cell.angle_gamma   90.00
#
_symmetry.space_group_name_H-M   'P 1'
#
loop_
_entity.id
_entity.type
_entity.pdbx_description
1 polymer ?
#
loop_
_entity_poly.entity_id
_entity_poly.type
_entity_poly.pdbx_seq_one_letter_code
_entity_poly.pdbx_strand_id
1 'polypeptide(L)'
;LLLALALLGTVPASHPAPHQLQGVPARETTRLHYTVVKKLRTYSGAQRYCQDVYRGQLVSVHSASRNQELQKLAQTYNIISPWIGAVTSCRAGRWESYWEDSSPWNYANWAPTNPVHIVTTCTTLSTRNGLWRSRFCFQLRPFICQY
;
A
#
# COMPACT_ATOMS: atom_id res chain seq x y z
N LEU A 1 -2.32 -46.10 75.59
CA LEU A 1 -1.13 -45.31 75.97
C LEU A 1 -0.30 -45.08 74.72
N LEU A 2 -0.37 -43.83 74.23
CA LEU A 2 0.57 -43.03 73.43
C LEU A 2 1.44 -43.66 72.33
N LEU A 3 1.51 -42.89 71.23
CA LEU A 3 2.59 -42.70 70.22
C LEU A 3 2.24 -43.26 68.83
N ALA A 4 2.48 -42.58 67.71
CA ALA A 4 2.81 -41.19 67.41
C ALA A 4 2.56 -41.00 65.89
N LEU A 5 2.31 -39.76 65.49
CA LEU A 5 2.04 -39.33 64.12
C LEU A 5 3.26 -39.52 63.19
N ALA A 6 3.02 -39.95 61.96
CA ALA A 6 3.90 -39.68 60.82
C ALA A 6 3.10 -38.90 59.76
N LEU A 7 3.58 -37.70 59.47
CA LEU A 7 2.99 -36.70 58.57
C LEU A 7 3.17 -37.14 57.11
N LEU A 8 2.08 -37.37 56.39
CA LEU A 8 2.08 -37.41 54.93
C LEU A 8 2.05 -35.97 54.41
N GLY A 9 3.23 -35.43 54.09
CA GLY A 9 3.33 -34.18 53.33
C GLY A 9 2.84 -34.42 51.91
N THR A 10 1.72 -33.79 51.53
CA THR A 10 1.27 -33.73 50.15
C THR A 10 1.96 -32.55 49.46
N VAL A 11 2.77 -32.85 48.46
CA VAL A 11 3.36 -31.85 47.56
C VAL A 11 2.23 -31.29 46.68
N PRO A 12 2.01 -29.97 46.61
CA PRO A 12 1.07 -29.43 45.64
C PRO A 12 1.67 -29.54 44.24
N ALA A 13 0.91 -30.13 43.30
CA ALA A 13 1.23 -30.10 41.89
C ALA A 13 1.26 -28.65 41.40
N SER A 14 2.45 -28.10 41.16
CA SER A 14 2.62 -26.83 40.47
C SER A 14 2.39 -27.07 38.98
N HIS A 15 1.31 -26.50 38.45
CA HIS A 15 1.11 -26.37 37.01
C HIS A 15 2.30 -25.62 36.40
N PRO A 16 2.88 -26.08 35.27
CA PRO A 16 3.82 -25.24 34.54
C PRO A 16 3.06 -24.02 34.01
N ALA A 17 3.59 -22.83 34.31
CA ALA A 17 3.08 -21.56 33.80
C ALA A 17 3.07 -21.60 32.26
N PRO A 18 2.06 -21.03 31.59
CA PRO A 18 2.08 -20.90 30.14
C PRO A 18 3.28 -20.02 29.77
N HIS A 19 4.16 -20.53 28.91
CA HIS A 19 5.22 -19.74 28.31
C HIS A 19 4.63 -18.42 27.80
N GLN A 20 5.11 -17.30 28.35
CA GLN A 20 4.84 -15.98 27.80
C GLN A 20 5.23 -16.03 26.33
N LEU A 21 4.24 -15.99 25.43
CA LEU A 21 4.45 -15.61 24.04
C LEU A 21 5.09 -14.23 24.10
N GLN A 22 6.40 -14.19 23.90
CA GLN A 22 7.14 -12.97 23.66
C GLN A 22 6.37 -12.22 22.58
N GLY A 23 5.91 -11.01 22.92
CA GLY A 23 5.12 -10.18 22.02
C GLY A 23 5.84 -10.13 20.68
N VAL A 24 5.18 -10.62 19.64
CA VAL A 24 5.61 -10.36 18.26
C VAL A 24 5.80 -8.85 18.18
N PRO A 25 6.99 -8.33 17.81
CA PRO A 25 7.18 -6.90 17.69
C PRO A 25 6.08 -6.35 16.79
N ALA A 26 5.31 -5.40 17.32
CA ALA A 26 4.32 -4.70 16.53
C ALA A 26 5.03 -4.21 15.28
N ARG A 27 4.59 -4.73 14.12
CA ARG A 27 5.17 -4.47 12.80
C ARG A 27 5.47 -2.99 12.69
N GLU A 28 6.75 -2.64 12.68
CA GLU A 28 7.23 -1.27 12.68
C GLU A 28 6.57 -0.55 11.49
N THR A 29 5.63 0.35 11.77
CA THR A 29 4.87 1.04 10.75
C THR A 29 5.81 2.06 10.11
N THR A 30 6.49 1.63 9.05
CA THR A 30 7.41 2.48 8.29
C THR A 30 6.65 3.73 7.85
N ARG A 31 7.15 4.91 8.25
CA ARG A 31 6.53 6.18 7.91
C ARG A 31 6.79 6.46 6.42
N LEU A 32 5.77 6.21 5.59
CA LEU A 32 5.82 6.54 4.17
C LEU A 32 5.66 8.05 3.94
N HIS A 33 6.54 8.61 3.12
CA HIS A 33 6.46 9.98 2.63
C HIS A 33 5.86 10.02 1.22
N TYR A 34 5.20 11.13 0.89
CA TYR A 34 4.59 11.34 -0.42
C TYR A 34 4.94 12.72 -0.94
N THR A 35 5.19 12.82 -2.24
CA THR A 35 5.45 14.11 -2.89
C THR A 35 4.82 14.16 -4.27
N VAL A 36 4.22 15.31 -4.58
CA VAL A 36 3.63 15.60 -5.89
C VAL A 36 4.69 16.26 -6.76
N VAL A 37 4.99 15.66 -7.91
CA VAL A 37 5.93 16.20 -8.88
C VAL A 37 5.16 16.81 -10.05
N LYS A 38 5.29 18.13 -10.24
CA LYS A 38 4.59 18.87 -11.31
C LYS A 38 5.16 18.64 -12.72
N LYS A 39 6.35 18.03 -12.83
CA LYS A 39 7.00 17.73 -14.12
C LYS A 39 6.12 16.77 -14.91
N LEU A 40 5.94 17.04 -16.21
CA LEU A 40 5.16 16.17 -17.07
C LEU A 40 6.05 15.05 -17.64
N ARG A 41 5.70 13.81 -17.35
CA ARG A 41 6.42 12.61 -17.80
C ARG A 41 5.45 11.53 -18.26
N THR A 42 5.91 10.66 -19.14
CA THR A 42 5.26 9.36 -19.37
C THR A 42 5.23 8.56 -18.08
N TYR A 43 4.41 7.53 -17.99
CA TYR A 43 4.37 6.67 -16.79
C TYR A 43 5.75 6.13 -16.43
N SER A 44 6.47 5.55 -17.40
CA SER A 44 7.82 5.02 -17.18
C SER A 44 8.84 6.10 -16.80
N GLY A 45 8.73 7.30 -17.38
CA GLY A 45 9.57 8.44 -17.01
C GLY A 45 9.27 8.96 -15.60
N ALA A 46 8.02 8.90 -15.16
CA ALA A 46 7.60 9.27 -13.81
C ALA A 46 8.10 8.26 -12.77
N GLN A 47 7.95 6.96 -13.05
CA GLN A 47 8.50 5.89 -12.20
C GLN A 47 10.01 6.04 -12.02
N ARG A 48 10.75 6.21 -13.12
CA ARG A 48 12.20 6.44 -13.08
C ARG A 48 12.56 7.69 -12.27
N TYR A 49 11.79 8.77 -12.42
CA TYR A 49 12.03 9.97 -11.62
C TYR A 49 11.88 9.72 -10.12
N CYS A 50 10.86 8.98 -9.70
CA CYS A 50 10.68 8.62 -8.29
C CYS A 50 11.87 7.80 -7.75
N GLN A 51 12.37 6.85 -8.55
CA GLN A 51 13.53 6.03 -8.22
C GLN A 51 14.83 6.87 -8.13
N ASP A 52 15.07 7.71 -9.13
CA ASP A 52 16.32 8.46 -9.26
C ASP A 52 16.43 9.63 -8.30
N VAL A 53 15.31 10.31 -7.99
CA VAL A 53 15.31 11.54 -7.19
C VAL A 53 14.95 11.29 -5.74
N TYR A 54 14.04 10.37 -5.46
CA TYR A 54 13.54 10.12 -4.10
C TYR A 54 13.92 8.74 -3.55
N ARG A 55 14.61 7.90 -4.34
CA ARG A 55 14.88 6.50 -3.97
C ARG A 55 13.60 5.73 -3.62
N GLY A 56 12.52 6.06 -4.32
CA GLY A 56 11.20 5.46 -4.12
C GLY A 56 10.56 5.05 -5.43
N GLN A 57 9.23 5.08 -5.47
CA GLN A 57 8.44 4.65 -6.63
C GLN A 57 7.20 5.54 -6.78
N LEU A 58 6.45 5.36 -7.88
CA LEU A 58 5.09 5.87 -7.95
C LEU A 58 4.25 5.28 -6.82
N VAL A 59 3.38 6.11 -6.25
CA VAL A 59 2.61 5.75 -5.05
C VAL A 59 1.67 4.57 -5.25
N SER A 60 1.66 3.64 -4.30
CA SER A 60 0.64 2.60 -4.12
C SER A 60 -0.40 3.04 -3.08
N VAL A 61 -1.63 2.56 -3.22
CA VAL A 61 -2.76 3.00 -2.39
C VAL A 61 -3.48 1.79 -1.80
N HIS A 62 -3.47 1.69 -0.47
CA HIS A 62 -3.95 0.51 0.26
C HIS A 62 -5.17 0.77 1.15
N SER A 63 -5.75 1.98 1.09
CA SER A 63 -6.95 2.32 1.86
C SER A 63 -7.66 3.55 1.31
N ALA A 64 -8.94 3.70 1.65
CA ALA A 64 -9.72 4.88 1.32
C ALA A 64 -9.16 6.16 1.97
N SER A 65 -8.70 6.08 3.23
CA SER A 65 -8.05 7.21 3.92
C SER A 65 -6.81 7.67 3.15
N ARG A 66 -5.94 6.73 2.77
CA ARG A 66 -4.74 7.05 1.98
C ARG A 66 -5.11 7.69 0.64
N ASN A 67 -6.11 7.15 -0.04
CA ASN A 67 -6.57 7.72 -1.31
C ASN A 67 -7.05 9.18 -1.16
N GLN A 68 -7.82 9.46 -0.10
CA GLN A 68 -8.32 10.80 0.18
C GLN A 68 -7.20 11.77 0.56
N GLU A 69 -6.21 11.33 1.34
CA GLU A 69 -5.02 12.13 1.67
C GLU A 69 -4.25 12.52 0.40
N LEU A 70 -3.98 11.56 -0.49
CA LEU A 70 -3.27 11.80 -1.75
C LEU A 70 -4.06 12.69 -2.70
N GLN A 71 -5.39 12.55 -2.73
CA GLN A 71 -6.26 13.45 -3.50
C GLN A 71 -6.13 14.89 -2.99
N LYS A 72 -6.28 15.10 -1.67
CA LYS A 72 -6.17 16.44 -1.05
C LYS A 72 -4.78 17.03 -1.27
N LEU A 73 -3.73 16.23 -1.10
CA LEU A 73 -2.37 16.64 -1.41
C LEU A 73 -2.24 17.10 -2.86
N ALA A 74 -2.71 16.31 -3.83
CA ALA A 74 -2.63 16.67 -5.25
C ALA A 74 -3.48 17.92 -5.61
N GLN A 75 -4.59 18.16 -4.91
CA GLN A 75 -5.41 19.37 -5.09
C GLN A 75 -4.65 20.66 -4.78
N THR A 76 -3.75 20.66 -3.77
CA THR A 76 -3.02 21.88 -3.37
C THR A 76 -2.04 22.37 -4.45
N TYR A 77 -1.65 21.51 -5.40
CA TYR A 77 -0.70 21.83 -6.45
C TYR A 77 -1.34 22.44 -7.71
N ASN A 78 -2.67 22.49 -7.78
CA ASN A 78 -3.45 22.92 -8.96
C ASN A 78 -2.98 22.24 -10.26
N ILE A 79 -2.93 20.91 -10.23
CA ILE A 79 -2.47 20.06 -11.35
C ILE A 79 -3.61 19.23 -11.96
N ILE A 80 -3.40 18.79 -13.20
CA ILE A 80 -4.21 17.72 -13.80
C ILE A 80 -3.99 16.39 -13.06
N SER A 81 -4.82 15.38 -13.34
CA SER A 81 -4.74 14.05 -12.75
C SER A 81 -3.33 13.44 -12.84
N PRO A 82 -2.63 13.25 -11.70
CA PRO A 82 -1.28 12.70 -11.68
C PRO A 82 -1.27 11.18 -11.85
N TRP A 83 -0.16 10.64 -12.32
CA TRP A 83 0.13 9.20 -12.26
C TRP A 83 0.22 8.72 -10.81
N ILE A 84 -0.31 7.52 -10.57
CA ILE A 84 -0.05 6.67 -9.40
C ILE A 84 0.49 5.33 -9.88
N GLY A 85 1.04 4.51 -8.98
CA GLY A 85 1.82 3.31 -9.32
C GLY A 85 1.04 2.13 -9.88
N ALA A 86 -0.26 2.26 -10.18
CA ALA A 86 -1.07 1.16 -10.70
C ALA A 86 -0.96 1.02 -12.22
N VAL A 87 -0.78 -0.20 -12.69
CA VAL A 87 -0.82 -0.60 -14.10
C VAL A 87 -1.87 -1.68 -14.28
N THR A 88 -2.62 -1.64 -15.37
CA THR A 88 -3.53 -2.71 -15.80
C THR A 88 -2.99 -3.32 -17.08
N SER A 89 -2.74 -4.63 -17.10
CA SER A 89 -2.20 -5.36 -18.26
C SER A 89 -2.75 -6.77 -18.36
N CYS A 90 -2.74 -7.36 -19.55
CA CYS A 90 -3.07 -8.77 -19.74
C CYS A 90 -1.85 -9.64 -19.39
N ARG A 91 -1.95 -10.46 -18.34
CA ARG A 91 -0.92 -11.40 -17.86
C ARG A 91 -1.50 -12.80 -17.88
N ALA A 92 -0.82 -13.73 -18.53
CA ALA A 92 -1.28 -15.13 -18.67
C ALA A 92 -2.74 -15.26 -19.15
N GLY A 93 -3.16 -14.40 -20.08
CA GLY A 93 -4.53 -14.41 -20.62
C GLY A 93 -5.59 -13.76 -19.74
N ARG A 94 -5.22 -13.11 -18.63
CA ARG A 94 -6.14 -12.42 -17.72
C ARG A 94 -5.76 -10.96 -17.55
N TRP A 95 -6.75 -10.08 -17.55
CA TRP A 95 -6.55 -8.67 -17.24
C TRP A 95 -6.44 -8.47 -15.74
N GLU A 96 -5.32 -7.91 -15.31
CA GLU A 96 -5.01 -7.72 -13.90
C GLU A 96 -4.47 -6.30 -13.69
N SER A 97 -4.81 -5.72 -12.55
CA SER A 97 -4.21 -4.49 -12.06
C SER A 97 -3.25 -4.80 -10.93
N TYR A 98 -2.08 -4.16 -10.94
CA TYR A 98 -1.04 -4.38 -9.95
C TYR A 98 -0.29 -3.07 -9.69
N TRP A 99 0.38 -3.02 -8.54
CA TRP A 99 1.26 -1.91 -8.19
C TRP A 99 2.68 -2.17 -8.69
N GLU A 100 3.33 -1.14 -9.22
CA GLU A 100 4.73 -1.19 -9.69
C GLU A 100 5.71 -1.61 -8.58
N ASP A 101 5.36 -1.36 -7.32
CA ASP A 101 6.16 -1.74 -6.16
C ASP A 101 5.91 -3.16 -5.64
N SER A 102 5.10 -3.94 -6.35
CA SER A 102 4.74 -5.31 -5.97
C SER A 102 4.01 -5.43 -4.62
N SER A 103 3.51 -4.31 -4.07
CA SER A 103 2.65 -4.34 -2.89
C SER A 103 1.30 -5.01 -3.21
N PRO A 104 0.58 -5.53 -2.18
CA PRO A 104 -0.68 -6.23 -2.41
C PRO A 104 -1.74 -5.34 -3.08
N TRP A 105 -2.46 -5.90 -4.06
CA TRP A 105 -3.65 -5.28 -4.65
C TRP A 105 -4.86 -5.50 -3.74
N ASN A 106 -4.99 -4.70 -2.69
CA ASN A 106 -6.02 -4.84 -1.64
C ASN A 106 -7.02 -3.67 -1.56
N TYR A 107 -6.88 -2.67 -2.42
CA TYR A 107 -7.76 -1.52 -2.48
C TYR A 107 -7.86 -1.01 -3.92
N ALA A 108 -9.05 -0.55 -4.30
CA ALA A 108 -9.28 0.08 -5.59
C ALA A 108 -10.31 1.21 -5.47
N ASN A 109 -10.07 2.31 -6.18
CA ASN A 109 -11.02 3.43 -6.27
C ASN A 109 -11.34 3.80 -7.72
N TRP A 110 -11.59 2.80 -8.56
CA TRP A 110 -11.83 3.00 -9.98
C TRP A 110 -13.05 3.87 -10.26
N ALA A 111 -12.92 4.76 -11.25
CA ALA A 111 -14.07 5.39 -11.85
C ALA A 111 -14.94 4.34 -12.57
N PRO A 112 -16.25 4.62 -12.79
CA PRO A 112 -17.06 3.80 -13.68
C PRO A 112 -16.32 3.52 -14.99
N THR A 113 -16.52 2.31 -15.54
CA THR A 113 -15.88 1.80 -16.77
C THR A 113 -14.35 1.67 -16.73
N ASN A 114 -13.73 1.75 -15.55
CA ASN A 114 -12.31 1.51 -15.34
C ASN A 114 -12.07 0.33 -14.37
N PRO A 115 -10.93 -0.36 -14.46
CA PRO A 115 -9.90 -0.18 -15.48
C PRO A 115 -10.32 -0.75 -16.84
N VAL A 116 -9.69 -0.26 -17.91
CA VAL A 116 -9.95 -0.73 -19.28
C VAL A 116 -9.18 -2.04 -19.53
N HIS A 117 -9.91 -3.10 -19.90
CA HIS A 117 -9.38 -4.45 -20.14
C HIS A 117 -9.26 -4.76 -21.64
N ILE A 118 -8.62 -3.85 -22.39
CA ILE A 118 -8.47 -3.96 -23.86
C ILE A 118 -7.02 -3.78 -24.28
N VAL A 119 -6.31 -2.87 -23.59
CA VAL A 119 -4.90 -2.55 -23.83
C VAL A 119 -4.24 -2.28 -22.48
N THR A 120 -2.92 -2.46 -22.41
CA THR A 120 -2.17 -2.06 -21.22
C THR A 120 -2.37 -0.57 -20.96
N THR A 121 -2.83 -0.24 -19.76
CA THR A 121 -3.06 1.14 -19.32
C THR A 121 -2.38 1.43 -18.00
N CYS A 122 -2.07 2.70 -17.80
CA CYS A 122 -1.49 3.22 -16.58
C CYS A 122 -2.51 4.08 -15.86
N THR A 123 -2.37 4.22 -14.54
CA THR A 123 -3.45 4.74 -13.70
C THR A 123 -3.20 6.17 -13.25
N THR A 124 -4.23 7.00 -13.38
CA THR A 124 -4.23 8.37 -12.85
C THR A 124 -5.19 8.53 -11.69
N LEU A 125 -4.80 9.32 -10.69
CA LEU A 125 -5.67 9.77 -9.60
C LEU A 125 -6.40 11.05 -10.03
N SER A 126 -7.72 11.07 -9.93
CA SER A 126 -8.50 12.28 -10.13
C SER A 126 -8.34 13.23 -8.96
N THR A 127 -7.79 14.44 -9.19
CA THR A 127 -7.70 15.47 -8.15
C THR A 127 -9.07 15.95 -7.70
N ARG A 128 -10.14 15.79 -8.49
CA ARG A 128 -11.48 16.28 -8.13
C ARG A 128 -12.24 15.37 -7.17
N ASN A 129 -12.19 14.06 -7.39
CA ASN A 129 -13.05 13.09 -6.70
C ASN A 129 -12.30 11.84 -6.23
N GLY A 130 -10.97 11.81 -6.35
CA GLY A 130 -10.14 10.69 -5.90
C GLY A 130 -10.26 9.41 -6.75
N LEU A 131 -11.14 9.38 -7.75
CA LEU A 131 -11.36 8.18 -8.59
C LEU A 131 -10.19 7.94 -9.55
N TRP A 132 -9.91 6.67 -9.81
CA TRP A 132 -8.82 6.23 -10.66
C TRP A 132 -9.28 6.03 -12.10
N ARG A 133 -8.45 6.41 -13.07
CA ARG A 133 -8.75 6.25 -14.49
C ARG A 133 -7.57 5.66 -15.25
N SER A 134 -7.88 4.71 -16.13
CA SER A 134 -6.98 4.18 -17.14
C SER A 134 -6.62 5.25 -18.15
N ARG A 135 -5.33 5.37 -18.43
CA ARG A 135 -4.76 6.26 -19.46
C ARG A 135 -3.69 5.51 -20.23
N PHE A 136 -3.49 5.92 -21.48
CA PHE A 136 -2.34 5.45 -22.25
C PHE A 136 -1.03 5.86 -21.56
N CYS A 137 -0.14 4.91 -21.33
CA CYS A 137 1.07 5.09 -20.52
C CYS A 137 2.06 6.12 -21.08
N PHE A 138 1.96 6.44 -22.38
CA PHE A 138 2.78 7.45 -23.05
C PHE A 138 2.26 8.88 -22.87
N GLN A 139 1.12 9.09 -22.21
CA GLN A 139 0.66 10.45 -21.90
C GLN A 139 1.62 11.15 -20.93
N LEU A 140 1.84 12.45 -21.14
CA LEU A 140 2.64 13.26 -20.23
C LEU A 140 1.76 13.80 -19.10
N ARG A 141 2.07 13.44 -17.84
CA ARG A 141 1.30 13.87 -16.67
C ARG A 141 2.23 14.17 -15.48
N PRO A 142 1.78 15.00 -14.52
CA PRO A 142 2.39 15.05 -13.20
C PRO A 142 2.23 13.68 -12.52
N PHE A 143 2.87 13.49 -11.38
CA PHE A 143 2.88 12.18 -10.72
C PHE A 143 3.13 12.32 -9.22
N ILE A 144 2.79 11.27 -8.47
CA ILE A 144 3.01 11.21 -7.04
C ILE A 144 4.01 10.10 -6.74
N CYS A 145 5.11 10.46 -6.09
CA CYS A 145 6.08 9.49 -5.58
C CYS A 145 5.78 9.16 -4.11
N GLN A 146 6.10 7.93 -3.72
CA GLN A 146 6.23 7.49 -2.33
C GLN A 146 7.67 7.03 -2.07
N TYR A 147 8.17 7.26 -0.85
CA TYR A 147 9.52 6.88 -0.41
C TYR A 147 9.62 6.89 1.12
#